data_AF-A0A850AHM9-F1
#
_entry.id   AF-A0A850AHM9-F1
#
_cell.length_a   1.000
_cell.length_b   1.000
_cell.length_c   1.000
_cell.angle_alpha   90.00
_cell.angle_beta   90.00
_cell.angle_gamma   90.00
#
_symmetry.space_group_name_H-M   'P 1'
#
loop_
_entity.id
_entity.type
_entity.pdbx_description
1 polymer ?
#
loop_
_entity_poly.entity_id
_entity_poly.type
_entity_poly.pdbx_seq_one_letter_code
_entity_poly.pdbx_strand_id
1 'polypeptide(L)'
;MRPLTFLCGSIFLLTARVAAQQGDFYYTKQWSIALSQTPVGGYYQLTTFMPTRYLLFIQDRNARVRIGSQDYLAATTQDGVDVLVLEEMVSEQPFRRSVGRHQVIFNCPYALCRTPACERSDSSQVWQVDPGEAFEMINFEEEALINLRGIRVASDTLDTLAGYMSVDELHDLDRQGVLTRTDLPFPRYRIQRIELGSIGTGCGQVKPAGYEQPAGEHAELEQLALQAFGFGRRKSGGGNLVYEKPLGKKRQLVSFLVYQVQDLQVQSQFKMVAAVTYLCRERDSVEVPVRIEKVRIHNLKDGKEYLLEFEKYKSPDILLNYLYSPYLFSVNTYPQYIDLIRRLGDTFGDRELAGYFLSEFNRSCRSGDRNRPEVREYSYRE
;
A
#
# COMPACT_ATOMS: atom_id res chain seq x y z
N MET A 1 61.03 -28.37 26.41
CA MET A 1 60.35 -28.78 25.16
C MET A 1 59.02 -29.44 25.49
N ARG A 2 57.93 -28.68 25.37
CA ARG A 2 56.53 -29.13 25.27
C ARG A 2 55.80 -28.08 24.40
N PRO A 3 54.88 -28.46 23.50
CA PRO A 3 54.29 -27.53 22.55
C PRO A 3 53.15 -26.73 23.19
N LEU A 4 53.08 -25.44 22.84
CA LEU A 4 51.92 -24.60 23.08
C LEU A 4 50.89 -24.91 21.99
N THR A 5 49.78 -25.55 22.36
CA THR A 5 48.66 -25.82 21.47
C THR A 5 47.91 -24.51 21.21
N PHE A 6 48.05 -23.95 20.01
CA PHE A 6 47.19 -22.89 19.51
C PHE A 6 45.79 -23.48 19.26
N LEU A 7 44.83 -23.16 20.14
CA LEU A 7 43.42 -23.44 19.87
C LEU A 7 42.86 -22.27 19.03
N CYS A 8 42.90 -22.41 17.71
CA CYS A 8 42.07 -21.60 16.80
C CYS A 8 40.60 -21.98 17.04
N GLY A 9 39.95 -21.28 17.96
CA GLY A 9 38.50 -21.30 18.10
C GLY A 9 37.88 -20.48 16.97
N SER A 10 37.65 -21.12 15.83
CA SER A 10 36.80 -20.61 14.77
C SER A 10 35.40 -20.39 15.33
N ILE A 11 35.03 -19.14 15.56
CA ILE A 11 33.64 -18.74 15.78
C ILE A 11 32.92 -19.02 14.45
N PHE A 12 32.34 -20.22 14.35
CA PHE A 12 31.29 -20.51 13.39
C PHE A 12 30.11 -19.61 13.75
N LEU A 13 30.08 -18.41 13.14
CA LEU A 13 28.86 -17.65 12.94
C LEU A 13 27.97 -18.51 12.03
N LEU A 14 27.24 -19.43 12.67
CA LEU A 14 26.04 -20.02 12.10
C LEU A 14 25.14 -18.85 11.69
N THR A 15 25.18 -18.50 10.41
CA THR A 15 24.10 -17.79 9.72
C THR A 15 22.89 -18.71 9.72
N ALA A 16 22.26 -18.87 10.88
CA ALA A 16 20.88 -19.29 10.93
C ALA A 16 20.12 -18.21 10.13
N ARG A 17 19.71 -18.56 8.90
CA ARG A 17 18.65 -17.83 8.21
C ARG A 17 17.55 -17.69 9.25
N VAL A 18 17.35 -16.49 9.77
CA VAL A 18 16.20 -16.19 10.61
C VAL A 18 15.03 -16.36 9.66
N ALA A 19 14.46 -17.56 9.65
CA ALA A 19 13.11 -17.77 9.17
C ALA A 19 12.26 -16.90 10.08
N ALA A 20 12.05 -15.65 9.67
CA ALA A 20 11.15 -14.75 10.35
C ALA A 20 9.86 -15.53 10.54
N GLN A 21 9.51 -15.74 11.81
CA GLN A 21 8.29 -16.40 12.23
C GLN A 21 7.16 -15.47 11.81
N GLN A 22 6.79 -15.47 10.52
CA GLN A 22 5.53 -14.90 10.06
C GLN A 22 4.46 -15.64 10.84
N GLY A 23 3.78 -14.94 11.75
CA GLY A 23 2.63 -15.48 12.45
C GLY A 23 1.61 -16.04 11.46
N ASP A 24 0.67 -16.84 11.97
CA ASP A 24 -0.44 -17.33 11.14
C ASP A 24 -1.19 -16.14 10.52
N PHE A 25 -1.12 -16.01 9.19
CA PHE A 25 -1.86 -15.01 8.45
C PHE A 25 -3.08 -15.64 7.77
N TYR A 26 -4.14 -14.85 7.68
CA TYR A 26 -5.41 -15.18 7.07
C TYR A 26 -5.52 -14.48 5.72
N TYR A 27 -6.65 -14.67 5.03
CA TYR A 27 -6.87 -14.03 3.75
C TYR A 27 -8.35 -13.70 3.54
N THR A 28 -8.62 -12.77 2.63
CA THR A 28 -9.97 -12.46 2.17
C THR A 28 -10.51 -13.58 1.27
N LYS A 29 -11.68 -14.17 1.62
CA LYS A 29 -12.30 -15.25 0.84
C LYS A 29 -12.79 -14.81 -0.54
N GLN A 30 -13.19 -13.54 -0.63
CA GLN A 30 -13.59 -12.83 -1.84
C GLN A 30 -13.11 -11.38 -1.72
N TRP A 31 -13.19 -10.61 -2.80
CA TRP A 31 -12.88 -9.20 -2.72
C TRP A 31 -13.77 -8.50 -1.67
N SER A 32 -13.21 -7.53 -0.96
CA SER A 32 -13.87 -6.83 0.13
C SER A 32 -13.38 -5.38 0.22
N ILE A 33 -14.07 -4.56 1.01
CA ILE A 33 -13.61 -3.22 1.36
C ILE A 33 -13.51 -3.16 2.87
N ALA A 34 -12.39 -2.66 3.37
CA ALA A 34 -12.14 -2.52 4.79
C ALA A 34 -12.44 -1.09 5.27
N LEU A 35 -12.75 -0.99 6.55
CA LEU A 35 -12.93 0.28 7.25
C LEU A 35 -11.63 0.71 7.93
N SER A 36 -11.47 2.00 8.20
CA SER A 36 -10.46 2.50 9.14
C SER A 36 -10.64 1.88 10.53
N GLN A 37 -9.56 1.66 11.28
CA GLN A 37 -9.70 1.22 12.68
C GLN A 37 -10.18 2.33 13.62
N THR A 38 -9.87 3.57 13.30
CA THR A 38 -10.30 4.73 14.09
C THR A 38 -11.41 5.49 13.35
N PRO A 39 -12.52 5.84 14.03
CA PRO A 39 -13.55 6.67 13.44
C PRO A 39 -13.07 8.12 13.32
N VAL A 40 -13.43 8.78 12.21
CA VAL A 40 -13.16 10.20 11.98
C VAL A 40 -14.50 10.93 11.99
N GLY A 41 -14.66 11.90 12.89
CA GLY A 41 -15.93 12.62 13.03
C GLY A 41 -17.11 11.72 13.41
N GLY A 42 -16.85 10.64 14.15
CA GLY A 42 -17.88 9.68 14.60
C GLY A 42 -18.25 8.58 13.60
N TYR A 43 -17.59 8.50 12.43
CA TYR A 43 -17.87 7.48 11.42
C TYR A 43 -16.61 6.74 10.98
N TYR A 44 -16.77 5.45 10.68
CA TYR A 44 -15.72 4.63 10.07
C TYR A 44 -15.67 4.88 8.56
N GLN A 45 -14.48 5.17 8.04
CA GLN A 45 -14.28 5.46 6.62
C GLN A 45 -13.94 4.17 5.88
N LEU A 46 -14.43 4.02 4.64
CA LEU A 46 -13.98 2.95 3.74
C LEU A 46 -12.64 3.35 3.13
N THR A 47 -11.57 2.69 3.56
CA THR A 47 -10.19 3.13 3.28
C THR A 47 -9.50 2.31 2.22
N THR A 48 -9.75 0.99 2.16
CA THR A 48 -9.00 0.11 1.27
C THR A 48 -9.88 -0.93 0.61
N PHE A 49 -9.61 -1.18 -0.67
CA PHE A 49 -10.15 -2.30 -1.40
C PHE A 49 -9.17 -3.47 -1.27
N MET A 50 -9.67 -4.64 -0.93
CA MET A 50 -8.88 -5.86 -0.77
C MET A 50 -9.34 -6.87 -1.81
N PRO A 51 -8.46 -7.31 -2.74
CA PRO A 51 -8.81 -8.37 -3.69
C PRO A 51 -9.04 -9.71 -2.97
N THR A 52 -9.47 -10.73 -3.72
CA THR A 52 -9.55 -12.10 -3.20
C THR A 52 -8.15 -12.61 -2.84
N ARG A 53 -8.03 -13.43 -1.78
CA ARG A 53 -6.76 -13.97 -1.24
C ARG A 53 -5.76 -12.92 -0.74
N TYR A 54 -6.20 -11.70 -0.52
CA TYR A 54 -5.39 -10.65 0.06
C TYR A 54 -5.04 -10.98 1.52
N LEU A 55 -3.76 -10.95 1.89
CA LEU A 55 -3.32 -11.45 3.18
C LEU A 55 -3.63 -10.47 4.32
N LEU A 56 -4.05 -11.04 5.45
CA LEU A 56 -4.51 -10.32 6.65
C LEU A 56 -3.82 -10.88 7.90
N PHE A 57 -3.28 -9.99 8.72
CA PHE A 57 -2.69 -10.28 10.02
C PHE A 57 -3.70 -9.88 11.10
N ILE A 58 -4.51 -10.85 11.55
CA ILE A 58 -5.56 -10.60 12.55
C ILE A 58 -4.90 -10.30 13.90
N GLN A 59 -5.25 -9.16 14.51
CA GLN A 59 -4.65 -8.73 15.78
C GLN A 59 -5.14 -9.60 16.95
N ASP A 60 -6.45 -9.80 17.04
CA ASP A 60 -7.10 -10.73 17.96
C ASP A 60 -8.43 -11.22 17.35
N ARG A 61 -8.61 -12.54 17.24
CA ARG A 61 -9.84 -13.14 16.69
C ARG A 61 -11.04 -13.03 17.63
N ASN A 62 -10.81 -12.91 18.92
CA ASN A 62 -11.88 -12.86 19.92
C ASN A 62 -12.36 -11.42 20.16
N ALA A 63 -11.53 -10.42 19.85
CA ALA A 63 -11.86 -9.01 19.94
C ALA A 63 -12.61 -8.55 18.68
N ARG A 64 -13.93 -8.74 18.68
CA ARG A 64 -14.82 -8.23 17.62
C ARG A 64 -15.22 -6.79 17.88
N VAL A 65 -15.23 -5.97 16.82
CA VAL A 65 -15.80 -4.62 16.83
C VAL A 65 -17.14 -4.67 16.13
N ARG A 66 -18.23 -4.39 16.86
CA ARG A 66 -19.57 -4.38 16.28
C ARG A 66 -19.93 -3.00 15.73
N ILE A 67 -20.24 -2.93 14.45
CA ILE A 67 -20.65 -1.70 13.76
C ILE A 67 -22.00 -1.96 13.10
N GLY A 68 -23.06 -1.33 13.62
CA GLY A 68 -24.43 -1.65 13.23
C GLY A 68 -24.80 -3.08 13.64
N SER A 69 -25.23 -3.89 12.67
CA SER A 69 -25.59 -5.31 12.87
C SER A 69 -24.46 -6.29 12.54
N GLN A 70 -23.29 -5.78 12.15
CA GLN A 70 -22.19 -6.57 11.61
C GLN A 70 -20.98 -6.58 12.55
N ASP A 71 -20.27 -7.71 12.57
CA ASP A 71 -19.06 -7.91 13.37
C ASP A 71 -17.81 -7.81 12.48
N TYR A 72 -16.85 -7.02 12.96
CA TYR A 72 -15.59 -6.75 12.28
C TYR A 72 -14.41 -7.24 13.12
N LEU A 73 -13.36 -7.66 12.43
CA LEU A 73 -12.07 -8.03 12.99
C LEU A 73 -11.04 -6.93 12.72
N ALA A 74 -10.25 -6.59 13.73
CA ALA A 74 -9.08 -5.74 13.56
C ALA A 74 -7.93 -6.52 12.93
N ALA A 75 -7.39 -6.00 11.84
CA ALA A 75 -6.31 -6.63 11.08
C ALA A 75 -5.34 -5.59 10.53
N THR A 76 -4.10 -6.02 10.31
CA THR A 76 -3.14 -5.31 9.45
C THR A 76 -3.09 -6.01 8.11
N THR A 77 -3.15 -5.27 7.01
CA THR A 77 -3.05 -5.82 5.65
C THR A 77 -1.60 -6.17 5.29
N GLN A 78 -1.40 -6.93 4.20
CA GLN A 78 -0.05 -7.17 3.66
C GLN A 78 0.71 -5.90 3.25
N ASP A 79 -0.01 -4.83 2.91
CA ASP A 79 0.54 -3.53 2.60
C ASP A 79 0.79 -2.67 3.88
N GLY A 80 0.60 -3.23 5.09
CA GLY A 80 0.89 -2.57 6.36
C GLY A 80 -0.17 -1.58 6.82
N VAL A 81 -1.41 -1.70 6.34
CA VAL A 81 -2.52 -0.80 6.68
C VAL A 81 -3.41 -1.43 7.74
N ASP A 82 -3.62 -0.72 8.84
CA ASP A 82 -4.51 -1.14 9.92
C ASP A 82 -5.98 -0.86 9.58
N VAL A 83 -6.79 -1.91 9.58
CA VAL A 83 -8.18 -1.89 9.11
C VAL A 83 -9.12 -2.71 9.99
N LEU A 84 -10.42 -2.46 9.84
CA LEU A 84 -11.50 -3.33 10.28
C LEU A 84 -12.07 -4.06 9.06
N VAL A 85 -12.03 -5.39 9.09
CA VAL A 85 -12.54 -6.26 8.03
C VAL A 85 -13.75 -7.02 8.55
N LEU A 86 -14.80 -7.11 7.73
CA LEU A 86 -15.99 -7.89 8.07
C LEU A 86 -15.61 -9.36 8.33
N GLU A 87 -15.99 -9.92 9.48
CA GLU A 87 -15.55 -11.27 9.91
C GLU A 87 -15.87 -12.33 8.86
N GLU A 88 -17.08 -12.26 8.27
CA GLU A 88 -17.54 -13.22 7.26
C GLU A 88 -16.70 -13.21 5.97
N MET A 89 -15.89 -12.18 5.73
CA MET A 89 -15.03 -12.07 4.56
C MET A 89 -13.65 -12.68 4.79
N VAL A 90 -13.28 -12.97 6.03
CA VAL A 90 -11.98 -13.54 6.41
C VAL A 90 -12.03 -15.07 6.36
N SER A 91 -10.95 -15.69 5.93
CA SER A 91 -10.80 -17.15 5.93
C SER A 91 -10.92 -17.73 7.34
N GLU A 92 -11.55 -18.89 7.50
CA GLU A 92 -11.65 -19.52 8.83
C GLU A 92 -10.30 -20.06 9.31
N GLN A 93 -9.49 -20.56 8.38
CA GLN A 93 -8.17 -21.12 8.64
C GLN A 93 -7.05 -20.20 8.14
N PRO A 94 -5.86 -20.27 8.76
CA PRO A 94 -4.67 -19.60 8.24
C PRO A 94 -4.33 -20.07 6.83
N PHE A 95 -3.78 -19.15 6.02
CA PHE A 95 -3.44 -19.37 4.62
C PHE A 95 -2.60 -20.64 4.41
N ARG A 96 -1.56 -20.83 5.24
CA ARG A 96 -0.65 -21.99 5.15
C ARG A 96 -1.34 -23.33 5.40
N ARG A 97 -2.47 -23.36 6.12
CA ARG A 97 -3.27 -24.58 6.31
C ARG A 97 -4.20 -24.84 5.13
N SER A 98 -4.77 -23.78 4.54
CA SER A 98 -5.69 -23.91 3.41
C SER A 98 -5.01 -24.12 2.06
N VAL A 99 -3.87 -23.47 1.85
CA VAL A 99 -3.18 -23.43 0.55
C VAL A 99 -1.82 -24.10 0.66
N GLY A 100 -1.38 -24.58 1.83
CA GLY A 100 -0.08 -25.25 1.97
C GLY A 100 1.10 -24.28 1.90
N ARG A 101 2.24 -24.75 1.36
CA ARG A 101 3.51 -23.99 1.29
C ARG A 101 3.70 -23.19 0.00
N HIS A 102 2.64 -23.00 -0.79
CA HIS A 102 2.72 -22.26 -2.05
C HIS A 102 3.19 -20.81 -1.80
N GLN A 103 4.22 -20.40 -2.54
CA GLN A 103 4.91 -19.12 -2.36
C GLN A 103 4.34 -18.00 -3.23
N VAL A 104 3.65 -18.31 -4.32
CA VAL A 104 3.10 -17.32 -5.25
C VAL A 104 1.60 -17.42 -5.27
N ILE A 105 0.90 -16.28 -5.14
CA ILE A 105 -0.55 -16.18 -5.37
C ILE A 105 -0.78 -15.19 -6.51
N PHE A 106 -1.48 -15.59 -7.57
CA PHE A 106 -1.87 -14.64 -8.60
C PHE A 106 -3.06 -13.83 -8.11
N ASN A 107 -2.92 -12.51 -8.07
CA ASN A 107 -4.01 -11.61 -7.72
C ASN A 107 -4.88 -11.33 -8.93
N CYS A 108 -4.36 -11.47 -10.17
CA CYS A 108 -5.02 -11.20 -11.46
C CYS A 108 -5.00 -12.41 -12.40
N PRO A 109 -5.86 -12.44 -13.44
CA PRO A 109 -5.72 -13.43 -14.51
C PRO A 109 -4.35 -13.30 -15.18
N TYR A 110 -3.71 -14.43 -15.46
CA TYR A 110 -2.38 -14.46 -16.04
C TYR A 110 -2.17 -15.64 -16.99
N ALA A 111 -1.43 -15.41 -18.09
CA ALA A 111 -1.08 -16.45 -19.05
C ALA A 111 0.31 -17.02 -18.70
N LEU A 112 0.33 -18.10 -17.92
CA LEU A 112 1.55 -18.76 -17.47
C LEU A 112 2.07 -19.75 -18.54
N CYS A 113 3.34 -19.66 -18.90
CA CYS A 113 3.91 -20.53 -19.94
C CYS A 113 3.93 -22.01 -19.53
N ARG A 114 3.53 -22.92 -20.43
CA ARG A 114 3.60 -24.39 -20.19
C ARG A 114 5.00 -24.97 -20.36
N THR A 115 5.86 -24.27 -21.11
CA THR A 115 7.24 -24.67 -21.38
C THR A 115 8.17 -23.47 -21.23
N PRO A 116 9.49 -23.68 -21.06
CA PRO A 116 10.48 -22.61 -21.00
C PRO A 116 10.50 -21.67 -22.21
N ALA A 117 10.18 -22.18 -23.40
CA ALA A 117 10.24 -21.46 -24.68
C ALA A 117 8.85 -21.15 -25.23
N CYS A 118 7.93 -20.68 -24.38
CA CYS A 118 6.55 -20.42 -24.76
C CYS A 118 6.36 -19.03 -25.39
N GLU A 119 5.46 -18.96 -26.37
CA GLU A 119 4.91 -17.70 -26.86
C GLU A 119 3.56 -17.44 -26.18
N ARG A 120 3.41 -16.35 -25.42
CA ARG A 120 2.19 -16.09 -24.64
C ARG A 120 0.96 -15.71 -25.46
N SER A 121 1.16 -15.24 -26.68
CA SER A 121 0.11 -14.98 -27.66
C SER A 121 -0.59 -16.28 -28.09
N ASP A 122 0.11 -17.43 -28.00
CA ASP A 122 -0.42 -18.73 -28.35
C ASP A 122 -1.11 -19.38 -27.13
N SER A 123 -2.44 -19.38 -27.16
CA SER A 123 -3.28 -19.94 -26.10
C SER A 123 -3.05 -21.44 -25.84
N SER A 124 -2.48 -22.17 -26.81
CA SER A 124 -2.14 -23.58 -26.66
C SER A 124 -0.88 -23.81 -25.81
N GLN A 125 -0.03 -22.79 -25.69
CA GLN A 125 1.26 -22.83 -24.99
C GLN A 125 1.21 -22.27 -23.57
N VAL A 126 0.04 -21.79 -23.12
CA VAL A 126 -0.14 -21.18 -21.80
C VAL A 126 -1.21 -21.88 -20.97
N TRP A 127 -1.04 -21.82 -19.66
CA TRP A 127 -2.10 -22.01 -18.68
C TRP A 127 -2.73 -20.64 -18.40
N GLN A 128 -4.05 -20.56 -18.54
CA GLN A 128 -4.80 -19.42 -18.02
C GLN A 128 -4.94 -19.63 -16.52
N VAL A 129 -4.26 -18.80 -15.74
CA VAL A 129 -4.27 -18.79 -14.27
C VAL A 129 -5.31 -17.80 -13.80
N ASP A 130 -6.22 -18.24 -12.94
CA ASP A 130 -7.28 -17.41 -12.40
C ASP A 130 -6.84 -16.68 -11.12
N PRO A 131 -7.45 -15.51 -10.80
CA PRO A 131 -7.22 -14.83 -9.52
C PRO A 131 -7.43 -15.73 -8.30
N GLY A 132 -6.46 -15.74 -7.41
CA GLY A 132 -6.44 -16.51 -6.17
C GLY A 132 -5.82 -17.90 -6.31
N GLU A 133 -5.44 -18.34 -7.51
CA GLU A 133 -4.64 -19.57 -7.69
C GLU A 133 -3.24 -19.37 -7.12
N ALA A 134 -2.72 -20.42 -6.46
CA ALA A 134 -1.44 -20.39 -5.78
C ALA A 134 -0.49 -21.47 -6.31
N PHE A 135 0.79 -21.14 -6.36
CA PHE A 135 1.85 -21.93 -6.98
C PHE A 135 3.05 -22.09 -6.04
N GLU A 136 3.62 -23.29 -6.04
CA GLU A 136 4.89 -23.61 -5.40
C GLU A 136 6.03 -23.33 -6.36
N MET A 137 7.08 -22.65 -5.90
CA MET A 137 8.32 -22.45 -6.66
C MET A 137 9.26 -23.65 -6.45
N ILE A 138 9.65 -24.34 -7.52
CA ILE A 138 10.42 -25.60 -7.43
C ILE A 138 11.94 -25.39 -7.50
N ASN A 139 12.45 -24.43 -8.27
CA ASN A 139 13.88 -24.26 -8.60
C ASN A 139 14.37 -22.80 -8.48
N PHE A 140 13.93 -22.06 -7.45
CA PHE A 140 14.20 -20.62 -7.30
C PHE A 140 15.67 -20.24 -7.06
N GLU A 141 16.50 -21.11 -6.48
CA GLU A 141 17.77 -20.64 -5.88
C GLU A 141 18.91 -20.36 -6.88
N GLU A 142 18.88 -20.80 -8.15
CA GLU A 142 20.04 -20.63 -9.07
C GLU A 142 19.69 -20.48 -10.58
N GLU A 143 18.42 -20.40 -10.96
CA GLU A 143 18.01 -20.43 -12.38
C GLU A 143 17.38 -19.11 -12.85
N ALA A 144 17.68 -18.70 -14.08
CA ALA A 144 17.02 -17.55 -14.73
C ALA A 144 15.51 -17.78 -14.96
N LEU A 145 15.07 -19.03 -14.84
CA LEU A 145 13.71 -19.49 -15.08
C LEU A 145 13.19 -20.29 -13.88
N ILE A 146 12.02 -19.90 -13.40
CA ILE A 146 11.32 -20.50 -12.27
C ILE A 146 10.24 -21.43 -12.82
N ASN A 147 10.25 -22.66 -12.33
CA ASN A 147 9.17 -23.64 -12.47
C ASN A 147 8.18 -23.45 -11.31
N LEU A 148 6.95 -23.15 -11.67
CA LEU A 148 5.80 -23.03 -10.81
C LEU A 148 4.93 -24.27 -10.89
N ARG A 149 4.60 -24.84 -9.73
CA ARG A 149 3.68 -25.98 -9.63
C ARG A 149 2.44 -25.60 -8.82
N GLY A 150 1.27 -25.65 -9.44
CA GLY A 150 -0.02 -25.42 -8.78
C GLY A 150 -0.91 -26.65 -8.86
N ILE A 151 -1.95 -26.69 -8.03
CA ILE A 151 -2.99 -27.71 -8.09
C ILE A 151 -4.30 -27.00 -8.47
N ARG A 152 -4.89 -27.38 -9.60
CA ARG A 152 -6.22 -26.93 -10.03
C ARG A 152 -7.23 -28.03 -9.79
N VAL A 153 -8.29 -27.71 -9.06
CA VAL A 153 -9.44 -28.60 -8.89
C VAL A 153 -10.47 -28.22 -9.94
N ALA A 154 -10.64 -29.07 -10.95
CA ALA A 154 -11.66 -28.90 -11.97
C ALA A 154 -12.57 -30.13 -11.96
N SER A 155 -13.85 -29.93 -11.63
CA SER A 155 -14.95 -30.89 -11.85
C SER A 155 -14.56 -32.36 -11.64
N ASP A 156 -14.09 -32.69 -10.43
CA ASP A 156 -13.69 -34.04 -9.98
C ASP A 156 -12.29 -34.54 -10.39
N THR A 157 -11.47 -33.72 -11.04
CA THR A 157 -10.05 -33.99 -11.34
C THR A 157 -9.12 -33.01 -10.63
N LEU A 158 -8.01 -33.56 -10.11
CA LEU A 158 -6.90 -32.81 -9.51
C LEU A 158 -5.81 -32.69 -10.58
N ASP A 159 -5.82 -31.59 -11.32
CA ASP A 159 -4.80 -31.33 -12.32
C ASP A 159 -3.62 -30.62 -11.66
N THR A 160 -2.43 -31.18 -11.84
CA THR A 160 -1.19 -30.49 -11.47
C THR A 160 -0.78 -29.59 -12.63
N LEU A 161 -0.79 -28.28 -12.40
CA LEU A 161 -0.31 -27.29 -13.36
C LEU A 161 1.18 -27.09 -13.13
N ALA A 162 1.99 -27.34 -14.15
CA ALA A 162 3.38 -26.93 -14.20
C ALA A 162 3.53 -25.80 -15.22
N GLY A 163 4.14 -24.69 -14.81
CA GLY A 163 4.38 -23.55 -15.67
C GLY A 163 5.68 -22.84 -15.36
N TYR A 164 6.10 -21.95 -16.26
CA TYR A 164 7.42 -21.35 -16.24
C TYR A 164 7.31 -19.82 -16.35
N MET A 165 8.19 -19.13 -15.63
CA MET A 165 8.36 -17.67 -15.72
C MET A 165 9.81 -17.28 -15.39
N SER A 166 10.28 -16.13 -15.86
CA SER A 166 11.61 -15.66 -15.48
C SER A 166 11.61 -15.05 -14.07
N VAL A 167 12.79 -14.95 -13.47
CA VAL A 167 12.96 -14.27 -12.18
C VAL A 167 12.61 -12.78 -12.28
N ASP A 168 13.08 -12.09 -13.33
CA ASP A 168 12.78 -10.68 -13.57
C ASP A 168 11.28 -10.43 -13.68
N GLU A 169 10.58 -11.33 -14.36
CA GLU A 169 9.14 -11.26 -14.48
C GLU A 169 8.43 -11.49 -13.15
N LEU A 170 8.86 -12.48 -12.35
CA LEU A 170 8.29 -12.69 -11.03
C LEU A 170 8.38 -11.40 -10.20
N HIS A 171 9.54 -10.73 -10.23
CA HIS A 171 9.75 -9.46 -9.55
C HIS A 171 8.90 -8.32 -10.11
N ASP A 172 8.78 -8.23 -11.43
CA ASP A 172 7.94 -7.21 -12.08
C ASP A 172 6.46 -7.39 -11.75
N LEU A 173 5.95 -8.63 -11.77
CA LEU A 173 4.56 -8.93 -11.46
C LEU A 173 4.25 -8.74 -9.96
N ASP A 174 5.18 -9.05 -9.06
CA ASP A 174 5.06 -8.76 -7.63
C ASP A 174 5.04 -7.25 -7.39
N ARG A 175 5.97 -6.50 -8.01
CA ARG A 175 6.00 -5.02 -7.97
C ARG A 175 4.69 -4.40 -8.44
N GLN A 176 4.07 -4.97 -9.47
CA GLN A 176 2.81 -4.50 -10.04
C GLN A 176 1.57 -4.96 -9.28
N GLY A 177 1.73 -5.79 -8.24
CA GLY A 177 0.61 -6.38 -7.49
C GLY A 177 -0.20 -7.40 -8.29
N VAL A 178 0.31 -7.87 -9.44
CA VAL A 178 -0.31 -8.94 -10.25
C VAL A 178 -0.25 -10.27 -9.52
N LEU A 179 0.81 -10.48 -8.74
CA LEU A 179 0.93 -11.59 -7.80
C LEU A 179 1.39 -11.11 -6.42
N THR A 180 1.33 -12.01 -5.45
CA THR A 180 1.83 -11.80 -4.09
C THR A 180 2.79 -12.94 -3.75
N ARG A 181 4.00 -12.60 -3.30
CA ARG A 181 5.01 -13.56 -2.83
C ARG A 181 4.94 -13.85 -1.33
N THR A 182 4.23 -14.91 -0.94
CA THR A 182 3.98 -15.30 0.47
C THR A 182 5.22 -15.79 1.21
N ASP A 183 6.32 -16.04 0.50
CA ASP A 183 7.62 -16.39 1.08
C ASP A 183 8.42 -15.18 1.58
N LEU A 184 8.03 -13.96 1.17
CA LEU A 184 8.59 -12.71 1.67
C LEU A 184 7.90 -12.26 2.95
N PRO A 185 8.60 -11.54 3.86
CA PRO A 185 8.03 -11.05 5.11
C PRO A 185 6.89 -10.04 4.86
N PHE A 186 5.80 -10.18 5.62
CA PHE A 186 4.61 -9.33 5.50
C PHE A 186 4.08 -8.89 6.87
N PRO A 187 3.56 -7.65 6.99
CA PRO A 187 3.82 -6.57 6.03
C PRO A 187 5.33 -6.28 5.96
N ARG A 188 5.86 -5.88 4.80
CA ARG A 188 7.29 -5.56 4.69
C ARG A 188 7.63 -4.32 5.51
N TYR A 189 6.75 -3.34 5.52
CA TYR A 189 6.93 -2.07 6.23
C TYR A 189 6.00 -1.94 7.41
N ARG A 190 6.54 -1.43 8.52
CA ARG A 190 5.75 -0.82 9.59
C ARG A 190 5.84 0.69 9.43
N ILE A 191 4.70 1.35 9.24
CA ILE A 191 4.65 2.77 8.94
C ILE A 191 3.87 3.50 10.02
N GLN A 192 4.53 4.43 10.72
CA GLN A 192 3.87 5.36 11.63
C GLN A 192 3.65 6.69 10.91
N ARG A 193 2.38 7.07 10.79
CA ARG A 193 1.95 8.36 10.23
C ARG A 193 1.89 9.42 11.32
N ILE A 194 2.48 10.58 11.04
CA ILE A 194 2.40 11.79 11.87
C ILE A 194 1.82 12.90 10.99
N GLU A 195 0.69 13.45 11.41
CA GLU A 195 0.04 14.56 10.73
C GLU A 195 0.53 15.88 11.30
N LEU A 196 1.22 16.67 10.49
CA LEU A 196 1.61 18.03 10.85
C LEU A 196 0.51 19.04 10.53
N GLY A 197 -0.47 18.63 9.73
CA GLY A 197 -1.52 19.49 9.25
C GLY A 197 -0.98 20.57 8.32
N SER A 198 -1.73 21.65 8.21
CA SER A 198 -1.34 22.81 7.43
C SER A 198 -0.41 23.72 8.25
N ILE A 199 0.87 23.75 7.88
CA ILE A 199 1.86 24.57 8.58
C ILE A 199 1.58 26.04 8.23
N GLY A 200 0.88 26.74 9.14
CA GLY A 200 0.59 28.18 9.04
C GLY A 200 -0.46 28.62 8.02
N THR A 201 -0.91 27.78 7.09
CA THR A 201 -1.89 28.16 6.05
C THR A 201 -3.28 27.58 6.30
N GLY A 202 -4.34 28.37 6.16
CA GLY A 202 -5.71 27.85 5.97
C GLY A 202 -6.08 27.65 4.49
N CYS A 203 -7.28 27.13 4.23
CA CYS A 203 -7.84 27.09 2.86
C CYS A 203 -7.83 28.48 2.22
N GLY A 204 -7.30 28.57 0.99
CA GLY A 204 -7.25 29.80 0.22
C GLY A 204 -6.21 30.83 0.70
N GLN A 205 -5.50 30.55 1.79
CA GLN A 205 -4.47 31.43 2.33
C GLN A 205 -3.12 31.17 1.67
N VAL A 206 -2.36 32.24 1.48
CA VAL A 206 -0.99 32.18 0.97
C VAL A 206 -0.05 32.78 2.01
N LYS A 207 0.97 32.03 2.41
CA LYS A 207 2.12 32.59 3.13
C LYS A 207 3.16 33.04 2.11
N PRO A 208 3.48 34.33 2.03
CA PRO A 208 4.50 34.81 1.10
C PRO A 208 5.90 34.39 1.55
N ALA A 209 6.86 34.44 0.62
CA ALA A 209 8.26 34.32 0.97
C ALA A 209 8.67 35.45 1.94
N GLY A 210 9.54 35.12 2.90
CA GLY A 210 9.96 36.00 3.98
C GLY A 210 9.00 36.05 5.18
N TYR A 211 7.83 35.42 5.11
CA TYR A 211 6.95 35.32 6.28
C TYR A 211 7.62 34.51 7.39
N GLU A 212 7.43 34.94 8.64
CA GLU A 212 7.91 34.23 9.82
C GLU A 212 6.74 33.85 10.72
N GLN A 213 6.80 32.66 11.31
CA GLN A 213 5.87 32.26 12.37
C GLN A 213 6.58 31.41 13.41
N PRO A 214 6.07 31.37 14.66
CA PRO A 214 6.51 30.39 15.63
C PRO A 214 6.34 28.97 15.09
N ALA A 215 7.30 28.09 15.38
CA ALA A 215 7.13 26.66 15.12
C ALA A 215 6.08 26.07 16.08
N GLY A 216 5.34 25.07 15.61
CA GLY A 216 4.35 24.35 16.40
C GLY A 216 4.97 23.30 17.32
N GLU A 217 4.12 22.43 17.87
CA GLU A 217 4.51 21.33 18.76
C GLU A 217 5.48 20.34 18.09
N HIS A 218 5.47 20.26 16.77
CA HIS A 218 6.32 19.38 15.97
C HIS A 218 7.42 20.14 15.20
N ALA A 219 8.00 21.17 15.81
CA ALA A 219 8.95 22.10 15.17
C ALA A 219 10.03 21.45 14.28
N GLU A 220 10.65 20.35 14.74
CA GLU A 220 11.68 19.65 13.95
C GLU A 220 11.13 18.97 12.70
N LEU A 221 9.93 18.39 12.80
CA LEU A 221 9.26 17.72 11.68
C LEU A 221 8.65 18.74 10.71
N GLU A 222 8.12 19.86 11.22
CA GLU A 222 7.67 20.99 10.39
C GLU A 222 8.83 21.56 9.57
N GLN A 223 9.98 21.78 10.21
CA GLN A 223 11.19 22.21 9.53
C GLN A 223 11.60 21.19 8.46
N LEU A 224 11.66 19.90 8.80
CA LEU A 224 12.01 18.84 7.86
C LEU A 224 11.07 18.84 6.65
N ALA A 225 9.77 18.98 6.87
CA ALA A 225 8.76 18.95 5.82
C ALA A 225 8.86 20.17 4.89
N LEU A 226 9.02 21.37 5.45
CA LEU A 226 9.21 22.58 4.65
C LEU A 226 10.52 22.53 3.86
N GLN A 227 11.60 22.00 4.44
CA GLN A 227 12.89 21.88 3.78
C GLN A 227 12.85 20.86 2.64
N ALA A 228 12.21 19.70 2.83
CA ALA A 228 12.11 18.65 1.81
C ALA A 228 11.50 19.13 0.49
N PHE A 229 10.58 20.11 0.55
CA PHE A 229 9.94 20.69 -0.64
C PHE A 229 10.42 22.11 -0.97
N GLY A 230 11.42 22.62 -0.23
CA GLY A 230 12.00 23.95 -0.43
C GLY A 230 11.03 25.10 -0.16
N PHE A 231 10.07 24.91 0.74
CA PHE A 231 9.13 25.96 1.17
C PHE A 231 9.70 26.86 2.25
N GLY A 232 10.63 26.36 3.07
CA GLY A 232 11.18 27.14 4.17
C GLY A 232 12.15 26.36 5.05
N ARG A 233 12.62 27.05 6.09
CA ARG A 233 13.56 26.53 7.09
C ARG A 233 13.36 27.23 8.43
N ARG A 234 14.06 26.75 9.46
CA ARG A 234 14.10 27.44 10.76
C ARG A 234 15.14 28.56 10.74
N LYS A 235 14.82 29.69 11.39
CA LYS A 235 15.74 30.84 11.53
C LYS A 235 16.89 30.50 12.47
N SER A 236 18.12 30.82 12.08
CA SER A 236 19.30 30.66 12.94
C SER A 236 19.16 31.54 14.19
N GLY A 237 19.30 30.95 15.38
CA GLY A 237 19.19 31.68 16.66
C GLY A 237 17.77 31.99 17.13
N GLY A 238 16.72 31.47 16.48
CA GLY A 238 15.33 31.66 16.87
C GLY A 238 14.47 30.39 16.75
N GLY A 239 13.31 30.40 17.41
CA GLY A 239 12.32 29.31 17.34
C GLY A 239 11.43 29.34 16.09
N ASN A 240 11.54 30.37 15.26
CA ASN A 240 10.60 30.61 14.17
C ASN A 240 10.95 29.87 12.88
N LEU A 241 9.91 29.50 12.15
CA LEU A 241 9.96 29.07 10.74
C LEU A 241 9.97 30.30 9.84
N VAL A 242 10.79 30.26 8.79
CA VAL A 242 10.90 31.28 7.75
C VAL A 242 10.56 30.64 6.42
N TYR A 243 9.59 31.19 5.71
CA TYR A 243 9.18 30.71 4.39
C TYR A 243 10.11 31.26 3.32
N GLU A 244 10.74 30.39 2.54
CA GLU A 244 11.64 30.77 1.44
C GLU A 244 10.89 30.87 0.11
N LYS A 245 9.77 30.14 -0.01
CA LYS A 245 8.86 30.21 -1.15
C LYS A 245 7.42 30.39 -0.68
N PRO A 246 6.53 30.94 -1.52
CA PRO A 246 5.12 31.00 -1.19
C PRO A 246 4.54 29.61 -0.90
N LEU A 247 3.82 29.47 0.21
CA LEU A 247 3.07 28.26 0.56
C LEU A 247 1.57 28.55 0.48
N GLY A 248 0.83 27.68 -0.21
CA GLY A 248 -0.60 27.83 -0.46
C GLY A 248 -0.91 28.64 -1.73
N LYS A 249 -2.16 28.58 -2.18
CA LYS A 249 -2.71 29.34 -3.31
C LYS A 249 -4.21 29.59 -3.08
N LYS A 250 -4.81 30.45 -3.91
CA LYS A 250 -6.26 30.66 -3.92
C LYS A 250 -6.99 29.33 -4.07
N ARG A 251 -7.98 29.07 -3.22
CA ARG A 251 -8.76 27.82 -3.16
C ARG A 251 -7.95 26.54 -2.95
N GLN A 252 -6.74 26.65 -2.41
CA GLN A 252 -5.93 25.47 -2.08
C GLN A 252 -5.50 25.49 -0.62
N LEU A 253 -5.24 24.30 -0.10
CA LEU A 253 -4.62 24.06 1.19
C LEU A 253 -3.47 23.07 0.99
N VAL A 254 -2.31 23.35 1.60
CA VAL A 254 -1.21 22.38 1.63
C VAL A 254 -1.08 21.86 3.06
N SER A 255 -1.24 20.54 3.22
CA SER A 255 -1.01 19.83 4.49
C SER A 255 0.24 18.97 4.38
N PHE A 256 0.93 18.77 5.48
CA PHE A 256 2.14 17.95 5.53
C PHE A 256 1.94 16.72 6.41
N LEU A 257 2.44 15.60 5.90
CA LEU A 257 2.46 14.31 6.59
C LEU A 257 3.90 13.81 6.66
N VAL A 258 4.27 13.22 7.79
CA VAL A 258 5.55 12.53 7.96
C VAL A 258 5.29 11.06 8.24
N TYR A 259 5.97 10.21 7.50
CA TYR A 259 5.91 8.76 7.65
C TYR A 259 7.25 8.28 8.19
N GLN A 260 7.23 7.66 9.36
CA GLN A 260 8.37 6.91 9.88
C GLN A 260 8.23 5.47 9.43
N VAL A 261 9.16 5.02 8.59
CA VAL A 261 9.08 3.72 7.91
C VAL A 261 10.16 2.80 8.45
N GLN A 262 9.75 1.64 8.96
CA GLN A 262 10.65 0.54 9.32
C GLN A 262 10.51 -0.57 8.29
N ASP A 263 11.58 -0.86 7.54
CA ASP A 263 11.68 -2.01 6.64
C ASP A 263 12.06 -3.25 7.47
N LEU A 264 11.11 -4.18 7.60
CA LEU A 264 11.26 -5.39 8.41
C LEU A 264 12.11 -6.46 7.72
N GLN A 265 12.24 -6.39 6.39
CA GLN A 265 13.04 -7.36 5.64
C GLN A 265 14.54 -7.12 5.82
N VAL A 266 14.97 -5.86 5.76
CA VAL A 266 16.40 -5.49 5.90
C VAL A 266 16.72 -4.79 7.22
N GLN A 267 15.74 -4.70 8.14
CA GLN A 267 15.86 -4.07 9.45
C GLN A 267 16.41 -2.63 9.40
N SER A 268 15.95 -1.85 8.41
CA SER A 268 16.35 -0.44 8.24
C SER A 268 15.21 0.51 8.58
N GLN A 269 15.53 1.76 8.92
CA GLN A 269 14.55 2.81 9.14
C GLN A 269 14.83 4.00 8.24
N PHE A 270 13.76 4.62 7.76
CA PHE A 270 13.82 5.86 7.00
C PHE A 270 12.57 6.70 7.21
N LYS A 271 12.60 7.93 6.72
CA LYS A 271 11.46 8.85 6.77
C LYS A 271 11.03 9.21 5.36
N MET A 272 9.73 9.35 5.17
CA MET A 272 9.15 9.98 4.00
C MET A 272 8.33 11.19 4.44
N VAL A 273 8.32 12.23 3.65
CA VAL A 273 7.50 13.43 3.89
C VAL A 273 6.55 13.58 2.72
N ALA A 274 5.27 13.81 2.97
CA ALA A 274 4.31 14.18 1.93
C ALA A 274 3.82 15.63 2.10
N ALA A 275 3.71 16.34 0.99
CA ALA A 275 2.94 17.57 0.86
C ALA A 275 1.66 17.25 0.08
N VAL A 276 0.52 17.32 0.75
CA VAL A 276 -0.81 17.04 0.22
C VAL A 276 -1.49 18.36 -0.11
N THR A 277 -1.74 18.60 -1.40
CA THR A 277 -2.46 19.79 -1.88
C THR A 277 -3.93 19.44 -2.05
N TYR A 278 -4.79 20.12 -1.30
CA TYR A 278 -6.24 19.99 -1.38
C TYR A 278 -6.84 21.14 -2.19
N LEU A 279 -7.88 20.83 -2.96
CA LEU A 279 -8.82 21.82 -3.47
C LEU A 279 -9.80 22.17 -2.36
N CYS A 280 -9.98 23.47 -2.12
CA CYS A 280 -10.97 24.00 -1.20
C CYS A 280 -12.22 24.51 -1.94
N ARG A 281 -13.38 24.29 -1.33
CA ARG A 281 -14.66 24.90 -1.74
C ARG A 281 -15.35 25.50 -0.54
N GLU A 282 -16.04 26.61 -0.76
CA GLU A 282 -16.92 27.20 0.23
C GLU A 282 -18.13 26.30 0.45
N ARG A 283 -18.39 25.96 1.71
CA ARG A 283 -19.55 25.21 2.17
C ARG A 283 -20.03 25.84 3.46
N ASP A 284 -21.30 26.26 3.50
CA ASP A 284 -21.89 26.91 4.67
C ASP A 284 -21.06 28.11 5.19
N SER A 285 -20.53 28.92 4.25
CA SER A 285 -19.65 30.09 4.52
C SER A 285 -18.28 29.75 5.10
N VAL A 286 -17.86 28.47 5.06
CA VAL A 286 -16.52 28.01 5.48
C VAL A 286 -15.83 27.33 4.29
N GLU A 287 -14.59 27.74 3.97
CA GLU A 287 -13.80 27.00 2.99
C GLU A 287 -13.30 25.67 3.59
N VAL A 288 -13.71 24.56 2.99
CA VAL A 288 -13.32 23.21 3.42
C VAL A 288 -12.59 22.47 2.30
N PRO A 289 -11.61 21.61 2.61
CA PRO A 289 -10.99 20.75 1.62
C PRO A 289 -12.02 19.75 1.11
N VAL A 290 -12.10 19.58 -0.21
CA VAL A 290 -13.07 18.67 -0.85
C VAL A 290 -12.40 17.56 -1.64
N ARG A 291 -11.19 17.79 -2.15
CA ARG A 291 -10.47 16.87 -3.06
C ARG A 291 -8.97 17.00 -2.83
N ILE A 292 -8.21 15.92 -2.97
CA ILE A 292 -6.75 15.99 -3.05
C ILE A 292 -6.40 16.18 -4.53
N GLU A 293 -5.78 17.31 -4.88
CA GLU A 293 -5.36 17.57 -6.27
C GLU A 293 -4.03 16.91 -6.58
N LYS A 294 -3.12 16.91 -5.59
CA LYS A 294 -1.75 16.47 -5.75
C LYS A 294 -1.14 16.05 -4.43
N VAL A 295 -0.36 14.98 -4.45
CA VAL A 295 0.52 14.57 -3.37
C VAL A 295 1.94 14.50 -3.91
N ARG A 296 2.86 15.24 -3.29
CA ARG A 296 4.30 15.07 -3.50
C ARG A 296 4.86 14.34 -2.31
N ILE A 297 5.58 13.25 -2.51
CA ILE A 297 6.16 12.44 -1.45
C ILE A 297 7.67 12.39 -1.66
N HIS A 298 8.44 12.84 -0.67
CA HIS A 298 9.88 12.83 -0.72
C HIS A 298 10.43 11.74 0.20
N ASN A 299 11.15 10.77 -0.36
CA ASN A 299 11.84 9.74 0.40
C ASN A 299 13.20 10.26 0.85
N LEU A 300 13.38 10.46 2.15
CA LEU A 300 14.62 11.03 2.69
C LEU A 300 15.79 10.05 2.68
N LYS A 301 15.56 8.76 2.39
CA LYS A 301 16.62 7.74 2.29
C LYS A 301 17.46 7.90 1.03
N ASP A 302 16.79 8.08 -0.11
CA ASP A 302 17.42 8.08 -1.44
C ASP A 302 17.18 9.39 -2.22
N GLY A 303 16.44 10.34 -1.63
CA GLY A 303 16.12 11.63 -2.23
C GLY A 303 15.08 11.56 -3.36
N LYS A 304 14.47 10.39 -3.60
CA LYS A 304 13.44 10.26 -4.64
C LYS A 304 12.19 11.02 -4.27
N GLU A 305 11.62 11.70 -5.26
CA GLU A 305 10.32 12.34 -5.14
C GLU A 305 9.28 11.59 -6.00
N TYR A 306 8.16 11.22 -5.37
CA TYR A 306 7.00 10.64 -6.02
C TYR A 306 5.92 11.69 -6.18
N LEU A 307 5.34 11.75 -7.37
CA LEU A 307 4.29 12.71 -7.71
C LEU A 307 3.00 11.98 -8.08
N LEU A 308 1.97 12.16 -7.25
CA LEU A 308 0.64 11.64 -7.49
C LEU A 308 -0.31 12.80 -7.77
N GLU A 309 -0.98 12.80 -8.93
CA GLU A 309 -1.83 13.92 -9.38
C GLU A 309 -3.21 13.41 -9.77
N PHE A 310 -4.25 14.05 -9.27
CA PHE A 310 -5.64 13.66 -9.49
C PHE A 310 -5.96 13.49 -10.99
N GLU A 311 -5.54 14.46 -11.81
CA GLU A 311 -5.71 14.46 -13.27
C GLU A 311 -5.00 13.28 -13.95
N LYS A 312 -3.77 12.96 -13.50
CA LYS A 312 -3.00 11.83 -14.05
C LYS A 312 -3.69 10.50 -13.79
N TYR A 313 -4.34 10.36 -12.63
CA TYR A 313 -5.09 9.16 -12.28
C TYR A 313 -6.57 9.25 -12.66
N LYS A 314 -7.05 10.30 -13.34
CA LYS A 314 -8.40 10.39 -13.91
C LYS A 314 -9.54 9.98 -12.94
N SER A 315 -9.40 10.21 -11.64
CA SER A 315 -10.49 9.93 -10.70
C SER A 315 -11.68 10.87 -11.01
N PRO A 316 -12.92 10.39 -11.11
CA PRO A 316 -14.02 11.26 -11.54
C PRO A 316 -14.47 12.26 -10.47
N ASP A 317 -14.60 13.54 -10.85
CA ASP A 317 -15.08 14.60 -9.95
C ASP A 317 -16.49 14.36 -9.39
N ILE A 318 -17.34 13.64 -10.14
CA ILE A 318 -18.70 13.28 -9.71
C ILE A 318 -18.70 12.51 -8.37
N LEU A 319 -17.59 11.84 -8.03
CA LEU A 319 -17.46 11.09 -6.78
C LEU A 319 -17.43 11.98 -5.54
N LEU A 320 -17.16 13.29 -5.69
CA LEU A 320 -17.30 14.26 -4.59
C LEU A 320 -18.71 14.27 -3.98
N ASN A 321 -19.74 13.89 -4.75
CA ASN A 321 -21.12 13.83 -4.26
C ASN A 321 -21.38 12.59 -3.39
N TYR A 322 -20.53 11.56 -3.49
CA TYR A 322 -20.67 10.27 -2.80
C TYR A 322 -19.62 10.07 -1.70
N LEU A 323 -18.51 10.80 -1.78
CA LEU A 323 -17.40 10.70 -0.85
C LEU A 323 -17.44 11.88 0.13
N TYR A 324 -17.59 11.59 1.41
CA TYR A 324 -17.70 12.60 2.47
C TYR A 324 -16.34 13.06 3.03
N SER A 325 -15.26 12.80 2.31
CA SER A 325 -13.90 13.16 2.72
C SER A 325 -13.03 13.39 1.49
N PRO A 326 -12.02 14.28 1.58
CA PRO A 326 -11.06 14.45 0.50
C PRO A 326 -10.40 13.14 0.09
N TYR A 327 -10.23 12.96 -1.20
CA TYR A 327 -9.64 11.77 -1.80
C TYR A 327 -8.75 12.17 -2.97
N LEU A 328 -7.75 11.35 -3.24
CA LEU A 328 -6.98 11.39 -4.49
C LEU A 328 -7.47 10.31 -5.43
N PHE A 329 -7.75 9.13 -4.87
CA PHE A 329 -8.24 7.96 -5.58
C PHE A 329 -9.60 7.54 -5.05
N SER A 330 -10.36 6.86 -5.89
CA SER A 330 -11.51 6.09 -5.43
C SER A 330 -11.47 4.71 -6.07
N VAL A 331 -11.55 3.67 -5.24
CA VAL A 331 -11.50 2.28 -5.68
C VAL A 331 -12.78 1.61 -5.22
N ASN A 332 -13.63 1.24 -6.17
CA ASN A 332 -14.95 0.68 -5.93
C ASN A 332 -15.12 -0.69 -6.59
N THR A 333 -14.25 -1.03 -7.52
CA THR A 333 -14.26 -2.29 -8.25
C THR A 333 -12.87 -2.91 -8.26
N TYR A 334 -12.84 -4.22 -8.46
CA TYR A 334 -11.59 -4.96 -8.58
C TYR A 334 -10.72 -4.49 -9.77
N PRO A 335 -11.24 -4.23 -10.98
CA PRO A 335 -10.44 -3.70 -12.08
C PRO A 335 -9.79 -2.34 -11.76
N GLN A 336 -10.51 -1.46 -11.05
CA GLN A 336 -9.98 -0.17 -10.61
C GLN A 336 -8.79 -0.35 -9.66
N TYR A 337 -8.88 -1.29 -8.71
CA TYR A 337 -7.78 -1.60 -7.79
C TYR A 337 -6.54 -2.07 -8.56
N ILE A 338 -6.70 -3.04 -9.47
CA ILE A 338 -5.59 -3.62 -10.25
C ILE A 338 -4.92 -2.58 -11.15
N ASP A 339 -5.71 -1.78 -11.89
CA ASP A 339 -5.15 -0.76 -12.76
C ASP A 339 -4.33 0.27 -11.94
N LEU A 340 -4.81 0.62 -10.74
CA LEU A 340 -4.19 1.64 -9.90
C LEU A 340 -2.96 1.13 -9.14
N ILE A 341 -3.02 -0.06 -8.53
CA ILE A 341 -1.88 -0.64 -7.82
C ILE A 341 -0.70 -0.91 -8.76
N ARG A 342 -0.97 -1.32 -10.02
CA ARG A 342 0.07 -1.48 -11.04
C ARG A 342 0.80 -0.15 -11.32
N ARG A 343 0.04 0.92 -11.59
CA ARG A 343 0.60 2.25 -11.88
C ARG A 343 1.36 2.83 -10.69
N LEU A 344 0.86 2.62 -9.48
CA LEU A 344 1.53 3.05 -8.26
C LEU A 344 2.78 2.20 -8.01
N GLY A 345 2.73 0.88 -8.20
CA GLY A 345 3.87 -0.02 -8.10
C GLY A 345 5.02 0.42 -9.02
N ASP A 346 4.72 0.78 -10.26
CA ASP A 346 5.73 1.34 -11.18
C ASP A 346 6.24 2.73 -10.74
N THR A 347 5.37 3.57 -10.17
CA THR A 347 5.74 4.91 -9.68
C THR A 347 6.67 4.82 -8.46
N PHE A 348 6.36 3.94 -7.51
CA PHE A 348 7.14 3.77 -6.28
C PHE A 348 8.37 2.89 -6.48
N GLY A 349 8.31 1.95 -7.42
CA GLY A 349 9.27 0.85 -7.56
C GLY A 349 9.09 -0.23 -6.48
N ASP A 350 8.01 -0.17 -5.71
CA ASP A 350 7.79 -0.95 -4.49
C ASP A 350 6.27 -1.13 -4.27
N ARG A 351 5.82 -2.39 -4.22
CA ARG A 351 4.40 -2.74 -4.14
C ARG A 351 3.79 -2.37 -2.80
N GLU A 352 4.49 -2.63 -1.70
CA GLU A 352 3.94 -2.45 -0.35
C GLU A 352 3.79 -0.97 -0.03
N LEU A 353 4.77 -0.14 -0.42
CA LEU A 353 4.62 1.32 -0.34
C LEU A 353 3.49 1.81 -1.23
N ALA A 354 3.39 1.31 -2.47
CA ALA A 354 2.30 1.66 -3.37
C ALA A 354 0.93 1.32 -2.77
N GLY A 355 0.77 0.15 -2.17
CA GLY A 355 -0.45 -0.30 -1.52
C GLY A 355 -0.82 0.49 -0.25
N TYR A 356 0.19 0.87 0.54
CA TYR A 356 0.01 1.75 1.69
C TYR A 356 -0.50 3.12 1.26
N PHE A 357 0.17 3.78 0.31
CA PHE A 357 -0.22 5.12 -0.16
C PHE A 357 -1.51 5.11 -1.00
N LEU A 358 -1.80 4.02 -1.70
CA LEU A 358 -3.12 3.80 -2.27
C LEU A 358 -4.18 3.88 -1.17
N SER A 359 -4.04 3.11 -0.10
CA SER A 359 -5.03 3.08 0.99
C SER A 359 -5.14 4.41 1.75
N GLU A 360 -4.01 5.10 1.97
CA GLU A 360 -3.97 6.41 2.63
C GLU A 360 -4.83 7.46 1.90
N PHE A 361 -4.67 7.54 0.57
CA PHE A 361 -5.30 8.58 -0.26
C PHE A 361 -6.55 8.11 -1.02
N ASN A 362 -6.95 6.86 -0.85
CA ASN A 362 -8.19 6.30 -1.41
C ASN A 362 -9.40 6.60 -0.52
N ARG A 363 -10.55 6.85 -1.15
CA ARG A 363 -11.87 6.78 -0.48
C ARG A 363 -12.85 6.02 -1.36
N SER A 364 -13.46 4.98 -0.80
CA SER A 364 -14.44 4.15 -1.52
C SER A 364 -15.87 4.54 -1.17
N CYS A 365 -16.78 4.40 -2.13
CA CYS A 365 -18.19 4.69 -1.95
C CYS A 365 -18.86 3.64 -1.05
N ARG A 366 -19.87 4.10 -0.30
CA ARG A 366 -20.74 3.23 0.50
C ARG A 366 -21.50 2.26 -0.40
N SER A 367 -21.94 1.13 0.17
CA SER A 367 -22.60 0.05 -0.59
C SER A 367 -23.78 0.53 -1.44
N GLY A 368 -24.58 1.50 -0.96
CA GLY A 368 -25.73 2.03 -1.69
C GLY A 368 -25.35 2.76 -2.98
N ASP A 369 -24.25 3.51 -2.98
CA ASP A 369 -23.80 4.30 -4.14
C ASP A 369 -22.86 3.53 -5.05
N ARG A 370 -22.22 2.47 -4.55
CA ARG A 370 -21.23 1.68 -5.30
C ARG A 370 -21.80 1.02 -6.55
N ASN A 371 -23.10 0.77 -6.59
CA ASN A 371 -23.75 0.13 -7.74
C ASN A 371 -24.11 1.11 -8.87
N ARG A 372 -23.91 2.42 -8.66
CA ARG A 372 -24.21 3.44 -9.67
C ARG A 372 -23.22 3.37 -10.86
N PRO A 373 -23.68 3.56 -12.11
CA PRO A 373 -22.82 3.50 -13.30
C PRO A 373 -21.58 4.37 -13.20
N GLU A 374 -21.74 5.63 -12.77
CA GLU A 374 -20.64 6.59 -12.63
C GLU A 374 -19.58 6.21 -11.57
N VAL A 375 -19.91 5.27 -10.67
CA VAL A 375 -18.97 4.72 -9.68
C VAL A 375 -18.28 3.44 -10.19
N ARG A 376 -18.96 2.67 -11.06
CA ARG A 376 -18.47 1.37 -11.53
C ARG A 376 -17.72 1.43 -12.87
N GLU A 377 -18.14 2.33 -13.76
CA GLU A 377 -17.80 2.26 -15.19
C GLU A 377 -16.57 3.10 -15.56
N TYR A 378 -16.00 3.87 -14.64
CA TYR A 378 -14.73 4.56 -14.89
C TYR A 378 -13.54 3.61 -14.69
N SER A 379 -12.50 3.90 -15.45
CA SER A 379 -11.22 3.18 -15.41
C SER A 379 -10.07 4.16 -15.29
N TYR A 380 -8.97 3.67 -14.71
CA TYR A 380 -7.69 4.35 -14.64
C TYR A 380 -6.85 4.19 -15.93
N ARG A 381 -7.41 3.56 -16.98
CA ARG A 381 -6.77 3.35 -18.29
C ARG A 381 -6.68 4.64 -19.10
N GLU A 382 -5.65 4.71 -19.94
CA GLU A 382 -5.42 5.85 -20.82
C GLU A 382 -6.41 5.92 -21.99
#